data_AF-A0A433BYW4-F1
#
_entry.id   AF-A0A433BYW4-F1
#
_cell.length_a   1.000
_cell.length_b   1.000
_cell.length_c   1.000
_cell.angle_alpha   90.00
_cell.angle_beta   90.00
_cell.angle_gamma   90.00
#
_symmetry.space_group_name_H-M   'P 1'
#
loop_
_entity.id
_entity.type
_entity.pdbx_description
1 polymer ?
#
loop_
_entity_poly.entity_id
_entity_poly.type
_entity_poly.pdbx_seq_one_letter_code
_entity_poly.pdbx_strand_id
1 'polypeptide(L)'
;MKSIVEFSQEADAIPPESLAAGVLRAQLSTLCLRDVEHLRQAAIALIDAAATLDCRHLVAANAAAEPLTTAAALLSNGKLAYSDCRNSSAKKVLVVDAATVTGNVTRSCASYLRENGASWVGAIIFDRVRPDLDGLDDDPGIDYVASLDLTSY
;
A
#
# COMPACT_ATOMS: atom_id res chain seq x y z
N MET A 1 -11.52 -8.72 -23.80
CA MET A 1 -11.15 -8.53 -22.38
C MET A 1 -12.46 -8.29 -21.66
N LYS A 2 -12.96 -9.28 -20.89
CA LYS A 2 -14.29 -9.18 -20.26
C LYS A 2 -14.27 -8.11 -19.18
N SER A 3 -15.32 -7.30 -19.13
CA SER A 3 -15.51 -6.25 -18.12
C SER A 3 -15.69 -6.90 -16.74
N ILE A 4 -15.25 -6.23 -15.66
CA ILE A 4 -15.48 -6.65 -14.26
C ILE A 4 -16.99 -6.88 -13.99
N VAL A 5 -17.85 -6.18 -14.73
CA VAL A 5 -19.32 -6.33 -14.70
C VAL A 5 -19.78 -7.70 -15.22
N GLU A 6 -19.02 -8.35 -16.12
CA GLU A 6 -19.38 -9.68 -16.63
C GLU A 6 -18.94 -10.81 -15.69
N PHE A 7 -17.92 -10.59 -14.85
CA PHE A 7 -17.62 -11.51 -13.74
C PHE A 7 -18.63 -11.35 -12.60
N SER A 8 -19.27 -10.18 -12.47
CA SER A 8 -20.29 -9.96 -11.45
C SER A 8 -21.63 -10.62 -11.75
N GLN A 9 -21.89 -11.03 -13.01
CA GLN A 9 -23.13 -11.75 -13.37
C GLN A 9 -23.12 -13.23 -12.92
N GLU A 10 -21.95 -13.82 -12.63
CA GLU A 10 -21.85 -15.09 -11.89
C GLU A 10 -21.76 -14.88 -10.36
N ALA A 11 -21.74 -13.61 -9.90
CA ALA A 11 -21.42 -13.21 -8.54
C ALA A 11 -22.63 -12.78 -7.68
N ASP A 12 -23.83 -13.28 -7.96
CA ASP A 12 -24.93 -13.25 -6.98
C ASP A 12 -24.63 -14.15 -5.74
N ALA A 13 -23.49 -14.84 -5.71
CA ALA A 13 -23.13 -15.83 -4.70
C ALA A 13 -22.21 -15.35 -3.57
N ILE A 14 -21.58 -14.17 -3.67
CA ILE A 14 -20.57 -13.72 -2.68
C ILE A 14 -21.02 -12.39 -2.05
N PRO A 15 -21.38 -12.39 -0.75
CA PRO A 15 -21.76 -11.16 -0.07
C PRO A 15 -20.61 -10.12 -0.11
N PRO A 16 -20.90 -8.84 -0.38
CA PRO A 16 -19.86 -7.80 -0.54
C PRO A 16 -19.02 -7.58 0.73
N GLU A 17 -19.60 -7.84 1.89
CA GLU A 17 -18.97 -7.80 3.22
C GLU A 17 -18.18 -9.07 3.57
N SER A 18 -18.19 -10.09 2.71
CA SER A 18 -17.44 -11.31 2.95
C SER A 18 -15.93 -11.11 2.79
N LEU A 19 -15.15 -11.95 3.47
CA LEU A 19 -13.69 -11.98 3.28
C LEU A 19 -13.32 -12.30 1.82
N ALA A 20 -14.07 -13.19 1.16
CA ALA A 20 -13.86 -13.55 -0.23
C ALA A 20 -14.01 -12.35 -1.17
N ALA A 21 -15.06 -11.53 -0.97
CA ALA A 21 -15.23 -10.28 -1.72
C ALA A 21 -14.10 -9.28 -1.45
N GLY A 22 -13.59 -9.22 -0.21
CA GLY A 22 -12.41 -8.41 0.13
C GLY A 22 -11.15 -8.86 -0.61
N VAL A 23 -10.88 -10.17 -0.67
CA VAL A 23 -9.73 -10.71 -1.39
C VAL A 23 -9.82 -10.43 -2.90
N LEU A 24 -10.99 -10.63 -3.51
CA LEU A 24 -11.19 -10.35 -4.94
C LEU A 24 -10.97 -8.86 -5.25
N ARG A 25 -11.51 -7.96 -4.44
CA ARG A 25 -11.29 -6.52 -4.57
C ARG A 25 -9.81 -6.17 -4.43
N ALA A 26 -9.11 -6.70 -3.42
CA ALA A 26 -7.68 -6.46 -3.25
C ALA A 26 -6.86 -6.91 -4.48
N GLN A 27 -7.20 -8.07 -5.05
CA GLN A 27 -6.57 -8.53 -6.30
C GLN A 27 -6.82 -7.57 -7.46
N LEU A 28 -8.06 -7.11 -7.65
CA LEU A 28 -8.39 -6.13 -8.69
C LEU A 28 -7.63 -4.82 -8.50
N SER A 29 -7.55 -4.30 -7.28
CA SER A 29 -6.81 -3.07 -6.96
C SER A 29 -5.32 -3.22 -7.27
N THR A 30 -4.71 -4.38 -6.99
CA THR A 30 -3.31 -4.62 -7.38
C THR A 30 -3.11 -4.65 -8.90
N LEU A 31 -4.13 -5.05 -9.68
CA LEU A 31 -4.06 -5.03 -11.14
C LEU A 31 -4.13 -3.59 -11.69
N CYS A 32 -4.79 -2.66 -10.99
CA CYS A 32 -4.80 -1.24 -11.38
C CYS A 32 -3.39 -0.64 -11.39
N LEU A 33 -2.49 -1.08 -10.50
CA LEU A 33 -1.09 -0.63 -10.50
C LEU A 33 -0.27 -1.14 -11.69
N ARG A 34 -0.83 -1.98 -12.57
CA ARG A 34 -0.22 -2.37 -13.85
C ARG A 34 -0.56 -1.43 -14.98
N ASP A 35 -1.60 -0.62 -14.82
CA ASP A 35 -1.92 0.44 -15.77
C ASP A 35 -0.98 1.63 -15.54
N VAL A 36 -0.39 2.13 -16.62
CA VAL A 36 0.66 3.16 -16.54
C VAL A 36 0.14 4.46 -15.95
N GLU A 37 -1.07 4.88 -16.31
CA GLU A 37 -1.62 6.14 -15.85
C GLU A 37 -2.04 6.06 -14.37
N HIS A 38 -2.71 4.96 -13.98
CA HIS A 38 -3.05 4.74 -12.57
C HIS A 38 -1.81 4.63 -11.69
N LEU A 39 -0.77 3.91 -12.15
CA LEU A 39 0.50 3.82 -11.44
C LEU A 39 1.15 5.19 -11.26
N ARG A 40 1.14 6.02 -12.32
CA ARG A 40 1.71 7.38 -12.29
C ARG A 40 0.96 8.26 -11.28
N GLN A 41 -0.36 8.25 -11.29
CA GLN A 41 -1.20 9.02 -10.36
C GLN A 41 -0.97 8.56 -8.91
N ALA A 42 -0.99 7.26 -8.68
CA ALA A 42 -0.72 6.68 -7.36
C ALA A 42 0.69 7.03 -6.86
N ALA A 43 1.69 7.03 -7.75
CA ALA A 43 3.06 7.41 -7.40
C ALA A 43 3.17 8.89 -7.02
N ILE A 44 2.46 9.79 -7.70
CA ILE A 44 2.39 11.22 -7.34
C ILE A 44 1.75 11.39 -5.96
N ALA A 45 0.59 10.75 -5.73
CA ALA A 45 -0.08 10.79 -4.43
C ALA A 45 0.81 10.24 -3.30
N LEU A 46 1.58 9.18 -3.57
CA LEU A 46 2.55 8.63 -2.61
C LEU A 46 3.71 9.59 -2.33
N ILE A 47 4.20 10.31 -3.35
CA ILE A 47 5.24 11.34 -3.17
C ILE A 47 4.74 12.46 -2.26
N ASP A 48 3.52 12.93 -2.47
CA ASP A 48 2.92 14.01 -1.69
C ASP A 48 2.64 13.57 -0.24
N ALA A 49 2.15 12.34 -0.05
CA ALA A 49 1.99 11.75 1.28
C ALA A 49 3.34 11.63 2.01
N ALA A 50 4.37 11.13 1.33
CA ALA A 50 5.72 11.01 1.90
C ALA A 50 6.32 12.37 2.27
N ALA A 51 6.12 13.39 1.43
CA ALA A 51 6.56 14.75 1.70
C ALA A 51 5.84 15.37 2.90
N THR A 52 4.52 15.19 3.01
CA THR A 52 3.71 15.66 4.14
C THR A 52 4.18 15.07 5.46
N LEU A 53 4.59 13.80 5.43
CA LEU A 53 5.09 13.08 6.59
C LEU A 53 6.59 13.32 6.84
N ASP A 54 7.29 14.10 6.00
CA ASP A 54 8.75 14.24 6.00
C ASP A 54 9.47 12.88 6.10
N CYS A 55 9.05 11.92 5.26
CA CYS A 55 9.67 10.60 5.17
C CYS A 55 10.28 10.41 3.77
N ARG A 56 11.55 9.99 3.74
CA ARG A 56 12.31 9.84 2.50
C ARG A 56 12.61 8.39 2.12
N HIS A 57 12.25 7.43 2.98
CA HIS A 57 12.53 6.02 2.76
C HIS A 57 11.24 5.24 2.62
N LEU A 58 11.06 4.65 1.43
CA LEU A 58 9.94 3.78 1.10
C LEU A 58 10.38 2.32 1.19
N VAL A 59 9.50 1.47 1.73
CA VAL A 59 9.69 0.03 1.79
C VAL A 59 8.43 -0.64 1.26
N ALA A 60 8.53 -1.41 0.17
CA ALA A 60 7.41 -2.19 -0.31
C ALA A 60 7.13 -3.35 0.67
N ALA A 61 5.89 -3.45 1.16
CA ALA A 61 5.46 -4.52 2.05
C ALA A 61 5.33 -5.86 1.31
N ASN A 62 5.00 -5.81 0.02
CA ASN A 62 4.87 -6.98 -0.86
C ASN A 62 5.26 -6.65 -2.30
N ALA A 63 5.40 -7.71 -3.10
CA ALA A 63 5.78 -7.61 -4.51
C ALA A 63 4.79 -6.80 -5.36
N ALA A 64 3.51 -6.75 -4.99
CA ALA A 64 2.51 -5.96 -5.71
C ALA A 64 2.68 -4.44 -5.50
N ALA A 65 3.30 -4.02 -4.38
CA ALA A 65 3.59 -2.63 -4.07
C ALA A 65 4.91 -2.14 -4.70
N GLU A 66 5.80 -3.04 -5.12
CA GLU A 66 7.11 -2.70 -5.70
C GLU A 66 7.03 -1.74 -6.91
N PRO A 67 6.10 -1.92 -7.88
CA PRO A 67 5.95 -0.97 -8.98
C PRO A 67 5.63 0.44 -8.50
N LEU A 68 4.73 0.56 -7.52
CA LEU A 68 4.31 1.84 -6.94
C LEU A 68 5.47 2.53 -6.21
N THR A 69 6.19 1.80 -5.33
CA THR A 69 7.35 2.36 -4.63
C THR A 69 8.46 2.77 -5.57
N THR A 70 8.70 1.98 -6.62
CA THR A 70 9.73 2.25 -7.62
C THR A 70 9.36 3.47 -8.46
N ALA A 71 8.11 3.55 -8.93
CA ALA A 71 7.62 4.69 -9.69
C ALA A 71 7.70 5.98 -8.86
N ALA A 72 7.29 5.95 -7.60
CA ALA A 72 7.39 7.10 -6.70
C ALA A 72 8.86 7.54 -6.49
N ALA A 73 9.77 6.60 -6.25
CA ALA A 73 11.19 6.92 -6.12
C ALA A 73 11.77 7.59 -7.37
N LEU A 74 11.45 7.07 -8.56
CA LEU A 74 11.89 7.63 -9.84
C LEU A 74 11.31 9.02 -10.11
N LEU A 75 9.99 9.19 -9.93
CA LEU A 75 9.29 10.46 -10.17
C LEU A 75 9.64 11.54 -9.13
N SER A 76 10.12 11.15 -7.95
CA SER A 76 10.54 12.08 -6.91
C SER A 76 11.83 12.86 -7.22
N ASN A 77 12.51 12.54 -8.35
CA ASN A 77 13.81 13.11 -8.72
C ASN A 77 14.87 12.96 -7.60
N GLY A 78 14.90 11.79 -6.96
CA GLY A 78 15.89 11.45 -5.92
C GLY A 78 15.56 11.96 -4.52
N LYS A 79 14.36 12.54 -4.30
CA LYS A 79 13.91 12.93 -2.95
C LYS A 79 13.51 11.74 -2.09
N LEU A 80 13.03 10.67 -2.72
CA LEU A 80 12.65 9.42 -2.08
C LEU A 80 13.62 8.31 -2.49
N ALA A 81 14.11 7.57 -1.50
CA ALA A 81 14.82 6.32 -1.68
C ALA A 81 13.85 5.15 -1.46
N TYR A 82 14.07 4.06 -2.17
CA TYR A 82 13.36 2.80 -1.92
C TYR A 82 14.36 1.71 -1.51
N SER A 83 13.93 0.80 -0.63
CA SER A 83 14.71 -0.35 -0.20
C SER A 83 13.81 -1.54 0.11
N ASP A 84 14.33 -2.76 -0.06
CA ASP A 84 13.76 -3.95 0.58
C ASP A 84 13.76 -3.77 2.10
N CYS A 85 12.74 -4.30 2.79
CA CYS A 85 12.61 -4.28 4.24
C CYS A 85 13.86 -4.84 4.93
N ARG A 86 14.49 -5.87 4.34
CA ARG A 86 15.71 -6.52 4.88
C ARG A 86 16.97 -5.68 4.79
N ASN A 87 16.98 -4.69 3.91
CA ASN A 87 18.15 -3.86 3.63
C ASN A 87 17.98 -2.42 4.12
N SER A 88 16.85 -2.09 4.76
CA SER A 88 16.61 -0.75 5.26
C SER A 88 17.27 -0.54 6.62
N SER A 89 18.14 0.47 6.71
CA SER A 89 18.74 0.94 7.97
C SER A 89 18.17 2.30 8.41
N ALA A 90 17.12 2.77 7.73
CA ALA A 90 16.53 4.07 7.97
C ALA A 90 15.76 4.10 9.30
N LYS A 91 15.91 5.22 10.01
CA LYS A 91 15.22 5.46 11.30
C LYS A 91 13.74 5.82 11.13
N LYS A 92 13.38 6.40 9.99
CA LYS A 92 12.03 6.83 9.64
C LYS A 92 11.70 6.24 8.27
N VAL A 93 10.68 5.38 8.22
CA VAL A 93 10.34 4.60 7.04
C VAL A 93 8.84 4.62 6.78
N LEU A 94 8.46 4.60 5.50
CA LEU A 94 7.09 4.39 5.05
C LEU A 94 6.99 3.00 4.41
N VAL A 95 6.25 2.12 5.06
CA VAL A 95 5.82 0.85 4.50
C VAL A 95 4.72 1.13 3.48
N VAL A 96 4.86 0.60 2.27
CA VAL A 96 3.90 0.79 1.18
C VAL A 96 3.29 -0.55 0.83
N ASP A 97 1.97 -0.63 0.85
CA ASP A 97 1.22 -1.83 0.48
C ASP A 97 0.30 -1.54 -0.72
N ALA A 98 0.14 -2.52 -1.62
CA ALA A 98 -0.73 -2.38 -2.77
C ALA A 98 -2.20 -2.54 -2.40
N ALA A 99 -2.53 -3.49 -1.52
CA ALA A 99 -3.88 -3.64 -1.02
C ALA A 99 -3.91 -4.46 0.27
N THR A 100 -4.77 -4.09 1.21
CA THR A 100 -4.93 -4.82 2.47
C THR A 100 -6.33 -5.38 2.65
N VAL A 101 -6.39 -6.58 3.23
CA VAL A 101 -7.62 -7.19 3.76
C VAL A 101 -7.49 -7.44 5.26
N THR A 102 -6.39 -8.07 5.68
CA THR A 102 -6.13 -8.40 7.10
C THR A 102 -4.98 -7.60 7.70
N GLY A 103 -4.27 -6.78 6.91
CA GLY A 103 -3.12 -5.99 7.35
C GLY A 103 -1.86 -6.79 7.74
N ASN A 104 -1.90 -8.13 7.67
CA ASN A 104 -0.86 -8.98 8.23
C ASN A 104 0.53 -8.76 7.61
N VAL A 105 0.58 -8.53 6.29
CA VAL A 105 1.84 -8.30 5.57
C VAL A 105 2.45 -6.95 5.96
N THR A 106 1.63 -5.90 5.99
CA THR A 106 2.02 -4.56 6.43
C THR A 106 2.56 -4.57 7.87
N ARG A 107 1.84 -5.23 8.80
CA ARG A 107 2.28 -5.39 10.20
C ARG A 107 3.59 -6.16 10.32
N SER A 108 3.72 -7.28 9.62
CA SER A 108 4.95 -8.08 9.63
C SER A 108 6.15 -7.26 9.16
N CYS A 109 5.97 -6.46 8.10
CA CYS A 109 6.99 -5.54 7.60
C CYS A 109 7.33 -4.46 8.63
N ALA A 110 6.32 -3.84 9.25
CA ALA A 110 6.51 -2.82 10.27
C ALA A 110 7.26 -3.36 11.50
N SER A 111 6.85 -4.52 12.03
CA SER A 111 7.53 -5.19 13.16
C SER A 111 8.99 -5.44 12.84
N TYR A 112 9.27 -5.98 11.64
CA TYR A 112 10.64 -6.23 11.20
C TYR A 112 11.48 -4.95 11.17
N LEU A 113 10.94 -3.85 10.63
CA LEU A 113 11.66 -2.56 10.57
C LEU A 113 11.92 -2.00 11.97
N ARG A 114 10.96 -2.12 12.91
CA ARG A 114 11.13 -1.73 14.31
C ARG A 114 12.23 -2.54 14.99
N GLU A 115 12.21 -3.86 14.83
CA GLU A 115 13.23 -4.77 15.37
C GLU A 115 14.64 -4.44 14.84
N ASN A 116 14.73 -3.94 13.60
CA ASN A 116 15.96 -3.49 12.98
C ASN A 116 16.29 -2.01 13.24
N GLY A 117 15.60 -1.39 14.21
CA GLY A 117 15.96 -0.10 14.77
C GLY A 117 15.33 1.11 14.08
N ALA A 118 14.28 0.94 13.28
CA ALA A 118 13.42 2.05 12.87
C ALA A 118 12.72 2.64 14.10
N SER A 119 12.96 3.92 14.37
CA SER A 119 12.31 4.66 15.46
C SER A 119 10.93 5.19 15.07
N TRP A 120 10.63 5.24 13.77
CA TRP A 120 9.34 5.64 13.24
C TRP A 120 8.99 4.83 11.98
N VAL A 121 7.78 4.29 11.94
CA VAL A 121 7.24 3.47 10.87
C VAL A 121 5.82 3.94 10.56
N GLY A 122 5.60 4.50 9.38
CA GLY A 122 4.27 4.75 8.85
C GLY A 122 3.89 3.71 7.78
N ALA A 123 2.60 3.56 7.50
CA ALA A 123 2.07 2.71 6.45
C ALA A 123 1.18 3.53 5.50
N ILE A 124 1.48 3.46 4.21
CA ILE A 124 0.64 4.02 3.15
C ILE A 124 0.16 2.86 2.27
N ILE A 125 -1.15 2.68 2.19
CA ILE A 125 -1.76 1.58 1.47
C ILE A 125 -2.44 2.15 0.22
N PHE A 126 -2.20 1.58 -0.95
CA PHE A 126 -2.89 2.03 -2.15
C PHE A 126 -4.42 1.82 -2.04
N ASP A 127 -4.86 0.63 -1.60
CA ASP A 127 -6.27 0.37 -1.32
C ASP A 127 -6.49 -0.46 -0.04
N ARG A 128 -7.14 0.12 0.97
CA ARG A 128 -7.57 -0.61 2.18
C ARG A 128 -8.98 -1.13 1.95
N VAL A 129 -9.08 -2.36 1.46
CA VAL A 129 -10.35 -2.94 1.02
C VAL A 129 -11.26 -3.31 2.19
N ARG A 130 -10.65 -3.69 3.33
CA ARG A 130 -11.32 -4.02 4.58
C ARG A 130 -10.64 -3.33 5.76
N PRO A 131 -10.75 -1.99 5.89
CA PRO A 131 -10.17 -1.26 7.03
C PRO A 131 -10.72 -1.77 8.37
N ASP A 132 -11.97 -2.27 8.37
CA ASP A 132 -12.63 -2.88 9.52
C ASP A 132 -12.00 -4.20 9.98
N LEU A 133 -11.24 -4.88 9.12
CA LEU A 133 -10.59 -6.17 9.42
C LEU A 133 -9.06 -6.08 9.44
N ASP A 134 -8.48 -5.02 8.90
CA ASP A 134 -7.03 -4.97 8.73
C ASP A 134 -6.30 -4.63 10.02
N GLY A 135 -6.96 -4.01 11.00
CA GLY A 135 -6.43 -3.71 12.33
C GLY A 135 -5.14 -2.89 12.30
N LEU A 136 -4.93 -2.07 11.27
CA LEU A 136 -3.70 -1.28 11.11
C LEU A 136 -3.73 0.01 11.95
N ASP A 137 -4.89 0.66 12.06
CA ASP A 137 -5.01 1.94 12.78
C ASP A 137 -4.76 1.80 14.29
N ASP A 138 -4.99 0.60 14.83
CA ASP A 138 -4.81 0.28 16.25
C ASP A 138 -3.47 -0.41 16.54
N ASP A 139 -2.60 -0.60 15.53
CA ASP A 139 -1.32 -1.29 15.71
C ASP A 139 -0.26 -0.38 16.35
N PRO A 140 0.24 -0.69 17.57
CA PRO A 140 1.21 0.16 18.25
C PRO A 140 2.60 0.19 17.60
N GLY A 141 2.88 -0.73 16.67
CA GLY A 141 4.10 -0.78 15.88
C GLY A 141 4.10 0.21 14.72
N ILE A 142 2.95 0.78 14.36
CA ILE A 142 2.77 1.69 13.22
C ILE A 142 2.34 3.07 13.73
N ASP A 143 3.18 4.10 13.50
CA ASP A 143 2.92 5.46 14.00
C ASP A 143 1.89 6.24 13.18
N TYR A 144 1.65 5.80 11.93
CA TYR A 144 0.76 6.48 11.00
C TYR A 144 0.24 5.51 9.96
N VAL A 145 -1.06 5.54 9.68
CA VAL A 145 -1.70 4.72 8.65
C VAL A 145 -2.55 5.62 7.76
N ALA A 146 -2.41 5.48 6.44
CA ALA A 146 -3.34 6.10 5.50
C ALA A 146 -3.51 5.28 4.23
N SER A 147 -4.63 5.50 3.55
CA SER A 147 -4.84 5.08 2.17
C SER A 147 -4.48 6.19 1.20
N LEU A 148 -4.03 5.85 -0.01
CA LEU A 148 -3.87 6.84 -1.07
C LEU A 148 -5.24 7.30 -1.57
N ASP A 149 -5.46 8.60 -1.56
CA ASP A 149 -6.63 9.21 -2.18
C ASP A 149 -6.29 9.62 -3.62
N LEU A 150 -6.92 8.95 -4.58
CA LEU A 150 -6.74 9.21 -6.02
C LEU A 150 -7.81 10.16 -6.58
N THR A 151 -8.75 10.64 -5.75
CA THR A 151 -9.88 11.46 -6.23
C THR A 151 -9.53 12.92 -6.53
N SER A 152 -8.27 13.31 -6.35
CA SER A 152 -7.82 14.71 -6.42
C SER A 152 -7.19 15.15 -7.76
N TYR A 153 -7.27 14.33 -8.82
CA TYR A 153 -6.68 14.66 -10.13
C TYR A 153 -7.59 14.36 -11.33
#